data_AF-E9HDH6-F1
#
_entry.id   AF-E9HDH6-F1
#
_cell.length_a   1.000
_cell.length_b   1.000
_cell.length_c   1.000
_cell.angle_alpha   90.00
_cell.angle_beta   90.00
_cell.angle_gamma   90.00
#
_symmetry.space_group_name_H-M   'P 1'
#
loop_
_entity.id
_entity.type
_entity.pdbx_description
1 polymer ?
#
loop_
_entity_poly.entity_id
_entity_poly.type
_entity_poly.pdbx_seq_one_letter_code
_entity_poly.pdbx_strand_id
1 'polypeptide(L)'
;MFTCNYYCIIKNADTSYISLNYDESGVHAWELYLLTRRRTVKFLNQATITLKSLSQLLKQIGNIVVSEEIRDLIVASVKMGDDSRIALKNDDWQQAYRDAEVSNSCAEKAFFDPSLLALLYFPEDQKYAIYIPLFLPIGIPVLLSLRSVYKHFLKR
;
A
#
# COMPACT_ATOMS: atom_id res chain seq x y z
N MET A 1 -32.92 -36.99 2.68
CA MET A 1 -32.08 -37.38 1.51
C MET A 1 -32.40 -36.39 0.40
N PHE A 2 -31.76 -35.22 0.42
CA PHE A 2 -32.03 -34.13 -0.52
C PHE A 2 -30.89 -34.06 -1.53
N THR A 3 -31.05 -34.71 -2.68
CA THR A 3 -30.17 -34.50 -3.83
C THR A 3 -30.79 -33.42 -4.70
N CYS A 4 -30.52 -32.16 -4.36
CA CYS A 4 -30.85 -31.04 -5.22
C CYS A 4 -29.81 -31.00 -6.34
N ASN A 5 -30.16 -31.58 -7.48
CA ASN A 5 -29.35 -31.60 -8.70
C ASN A 5 -29.33 -30.19 -9.32
N TYR A 6 -28.34 -29.39 -8.95
CA TYR A 6 -28.09 -28.08 -9.59
C TYR A 6 -27.36 -28.29 -10.92
N TYR A 7 -28.06 -28.73 -11.96
CA TYR A 7 -27.57 -28.62 -13.33
C TYR A 7 -27.99 -27.26 -13.89
N CYS A 8 -27.02 -26.34 -14.04
CA CYS A 8 -27.22 -25.11 -14.79
C CYS A 8 -27.13 -25.45 -16.29
N ILE A 9 -28.29 -25.58 -16.94
CA ILE A 9 -28.37 -25.87 -18.37
C ILE A 9 -28.17 -24.56 -19.14
N ILE A 10 -26.97 -24.33 -19.67
CA ILE A 10 -26.74 -23.27 -20.65
C ILE A 10 -27.18 -23.82 -22.01
N LYS A 11 -28.30 -23.33 -22.53
CA LYS A 11 -28.81 -23.72 -23.85
C LYS A 11 -27.92 -23.08 -24.92
N ASN A 12 -27.15 -23.88 -25.65
CA ASN A 12 -26.46 -23.40 -26.84
C ASN A 12 -27.48 -23.20 -27.98
N ALA A 13 -27.18 -22.33 -28.94
CA ALA A 13 -28.09 -22.02 -30.06
C ALA A 13 -28.39 -23.26 -30.92
N ASP A 14 -27.47 -24.22 -30.93
CA ASP A 14 -27.65 -25.55 -31.48
C ASP A 14 -27.92 -26.54 -30.34
N THR A 15 -28.90 -27.41 -30.52
CA THR A 15 -29.65 -28.21 -29.53
C THR A 15 -28.85 -29.28 -28.76
N SER A 16 -27.60 -28.99 -28.41
CA SER A 16 -26.67 -29.85 -27.70
C SER A 16 -26.42 -29.33 -26.28
N TYR A 17 -26.62 -30.21 -25.31
CA TYR A 17 -26.31 -29.93 -23.91
C TYR A 17 -24.85 -30.31 -23.66
N ILE A 18 -24.02 -29.32 -23.33
CA ILE A 18 -22.65 -29.57 -22.86
C ILE A 18 -22.75 -29.88 -21.36
N SER A 19 -22.46 -31.11 -20.96
CA SER A 19 -22.33 -31.46 -19.54
C SER A 19 -21.03 -30.86 -19.00
N LEU A 20 -21.14 -29.76 -18.26
CA LEU A 20 -20.02 -29.21 -17.51
C LEU A 20 -19.75 -30.13 -16.33
N ASN A 21 -18.53 -30.65 -16.24
CA ASN A 21 -18.07 -31.46 -15.11
C ASN A 21 -18.29 -30.66 -13.81
N TYR A 22 -19.12 -31.20 -12.91
CA TYR A 22 -19.48 -30.56 -11.65
C TYR A 22 -18.52 -31.07 -10.57
N ASP A 23 -17.74 -30.16 -10.00
CA ASP A 23 -16.96 -30.45 -8.79
C ASP A 23 -17.87 -30.25 -7.57
N GLU A 24 -17.74 -31.05 -6.51
CA GLU A 24 -18.64 -30.99 -5.33
C GLU A 24 -18.67 -29.61 -4.65
N SER A 25 -17.66 -28.79 -4.92
CA SER A 25 -17.52 -27.39 -4.51
C SER A 25 -18.53 -26.43 -5.15
N GLY A 26 -19.23 -26.85 -6.22
CA GLY A 26 -20.18 -26.02 -6.97
C GLY A 26 -19.55 -24.94 -7.85
N VAL A 27 -18.22 -24.92 -7.97
CA VAL A 27 -17.48 -23.97 -8.80
C VAL A 27 -16.94 -24.68 -10.04
N HIS A 28 -17.20 -24.13 -11.22
CA HIS A 28 -16.66 -24.70 -12.45
C HIS A 28 -15.21 -24.26 -12.70
N ALA A 29 -14.41 -25.13 -13.32
CA ALA A 29 -13.00 -24.87 -13.62
C ALA A 29 -12.78 -23.60 -14.49
N TRP A 30 -13.68 -23.32 -15.44
CA TRP A 30 -13.61 -22.12 -16.28
C TRP A 30 -13.89 -20.84 -15.48
N GLU A 31 -14.75 -20.92 -14.47
CA GLU A 31 -15.09 -19.81 -13.59
C GLU A 31 -13.89 -19.47 -12.71
N LEU A 32 -13.26 -20.49 -12.11
CA LEU A 32 -12.03 -20.33 -11.35
C LEU A 32 -10.93 -19.69 -12.21
N TYR A 33 -10.76 -20.18 -13.44
CA TYR A 33 -9.79 -19.62 -14.39
C TYR A 33 -10.03 -18.14 -14.71
N LEU A 34 -11.29 -17.77 -14.97
CA LEU A 34 -11.66 -16.39 -15.24
C LEU A 34 -11.43 -15.49 -14.02
N LEU A 35 -11.76 -15.98 -12.82
CA LEU A 35 -11.56 -15.26 -11.56
C LEU A 35 -10.08 -15.03 -11.28
N THR A 36 -9.23 -16.05 -11.42
CA THR A 36 -7.78 -15.93 -11.23
C THR A 36 -7.18 -14.90 -12.16
N ARG A 37 -7.55 -14.91 -13.44
CA ARG A 37 -7.08 -13.92 -14.43
C ARG A 37 -7.50 -12.50 -14.07
N ARG A 38 -8.79 -12.29 -13.76
CA ARG A 38 -9.31 -10.97 -13.35
C ARG A 38 -8.62 -10.47 -12.09
N ARG A 39 -8.42 -11.34 -11.10
CA ARG A 39 -7.79 -10.97 -9.82
C ARG A 39 -6.30 -10.67 -9.97
N THR A 40 -5.58 -11.41 -10.82
CA THR A 40 -4.16 -11.14 -11.12
C THR A 40 -3.98 -9.71 -11.67
N VAL A 41 -4.77 -9.34 -12.68
CA VAL A 41 -4.72 -7.98 -13.27
C VAL A 41 -5.10 -6.92 -12.23
N LYS A 42 -6.12 -7.20 -11.42
CA LYS A 42 -6.55 -6.29 -10.36
C LYS A 42 -5.44 -6.05 -9.32
N PHE A 43 -4.76 -7.10 -8.87
CA PHE A 43 -3.67 -6.99 -7.90
C PHE A 43 -2.49 -6.20 -8.45
N LEU A 44 -2.06 -6.45 -9.69
CA LEU A 44 -0.98 -5.67 -10.31
C LEU A 44 -1.33 -4.18 -10.43
N ASN A 45 -2.56 -3.88 -10.84
CA ASN A 45 -3.04 -2.50 -10.95
C ASN A 45 -3.12 -1.84 -9.57
N GLN A 46 -3.65 -2.55 -8.57
CA GLN A 46 -3.76 -2.06 -7.21
C GLN A 46 -2.38 -1.80 -6.59
N ALA A 47 -1.44 -2.73 -6.71
CA ALA A 47 -0.07 -2.57 -6.25
C ALA A 47 0.59 -1.33 -6.89
N THR A 48 0.41 -1.13 -8.20
CA THR A 48 0.93 0.04 -8.92
C THR A 48 0.34 1.35 -8.39
N ILE A 49 -0.97 1.40 -8.18
CA ILE A 49 -1.65 2.58 -7.61
C ILE A 49 -1.15 2.85 -6.19
N THR A 50 -1.07 1.82 -5.35
CA THR A 50 -0.61 1.93 -3.96
C THR A 50 0.84 2.44 -3.89
N LEU A 51 1.76 1.87 -4.67
CA LEU A 51 3.16 2.33 -4.74
C LEU A 51 3.27 3.76 -5.29
N LYS A 52 2.43 4.13 -6.25
CA LYS A 52 2.39 5.50 -6.77
C LYS A 52 1.94 6.47 -5.68
N SER A 53 0.85 6.17 -4.98
CA SER A 53 0.36 6.97 -3.84
C SER A 53 1.41 7.06 -2.73
N LEU A 54 2.07 5.95 -2.38
CA LEU A 54 3.18 5.91 -1.44
C LEU A 54 4.29 6.90 -1.84
N SER A 55 4.72 6.84 -3.10
CA SER A 55 5.77 7.73 -3.62
C SER A 55 5.38 9.22 -3.56
N GLN A 56 4.09 9.52 -3.73
CA GLN A 56 3.57 10.89 -3.64
C GLN A 56 3.56 11.37 -2.19
N LEU A 57 3.14 10.52 -1.24
CA LEU A 57 3.17 10.83 0.18
C LEU A 57 4.60 11.05 0.69
N LEU A 58 5.53 10.18 0.32
CA LEU A 58 6.95 10.32 0.68
C LEU A 58 7.56 11.63 0.17
N LYS A 59 7.18 12.08 -1.04
CA LYS A 59 7.62 13.36 -1.60
C LYS A 59 7.06 14.59 -0.88
N GLN A 60 5.82 14.53 -0.39
CA GLN A 60 5.18 15.65 0.30
C GLN A 60 5.75 15.88 1.71
N ILE A 61 6.15 14.82 2.40
CA ILE A 61 6.50 14.88 3.82
C ILE A 61 8.02 15.07 4.04
N GLY A 62 8.86 14.91 3.00
CA GLY A 62 10.21 15.47 2.87
C GLY A 62 11.31 15.01 3.85
N ASN A 63 10.96 14.53 5.04
CA ASN A 63 11.89 14.25 6.13
C ASN A 63 11.58 12.90 6.82
N ILE A 64 11.10 11.93 6.04
CA ILE A 64 10.83 10.56 6.51
C ILE A 64 12.12 9.75 6.45
N VAL A 65 12.62 9.31 7.61
CA VAL A 65 13.60 8.21 7.66
C VAL A 65 12.84 6.94 7.31
N VAL A 66 12.97 6.48 6.06
CA VAL A 66 12.39 5.21 5.63
C VAL A 66 13.10 4.09 6.40
N SER A 67 12.34 3.34 7.20
CA SER A 67 12.89 2.18 7.91
C SER A 67 13.37 1.12 6.92
N GLU A 68 14.40 0.36 7.29
CA GLU A 68 14.93 -0.71 6.43
C GLU A 68 13.85 -1.73 6.06
N GLU A 69 12.93 -2.01 6.98
CA GLU A 69 11.81 -2.92 6.76
C GLU A 69 10.86 -2.44 5.66
N ILE A 70 10.51 -1.15 5.62
CA ILE A 70 9.65 -0.59 4.57
C ILE A 70 10.36 -0.59 3.23
N ARG A 71 11.65 -0.24 3.20
CA ARG A 71 12.47 -0.31 1.99
C ARG A 71 12.42 -1.72 1.41
N ASP A 72 12.63 -2.73 2.24
CA ASP A 72 12.68 -4.13 1.80
C ASP A 72 11.30 -4.61 1.31
N LEU A 73 10.20 -4.17 1.94
CA LEU A 73 8.84 -4.43 1.47
C LEU A 73 8.54 -3.79 0.10
N ILE A 74 8.98 -2.54 -0.12
CA ILE A 74 8.80 -1.86 -1.41
C ILE A 74 9.60 -2.58 -2.50
N VAL A 75 10.86 -2.91 -2.23
CA VAL A 75 11.73 -3.63 -3.18
C VAL A 75 11.14 -5.00 -3.51
N ALA A 76 10.68 -5.75 -2.50
CA ALA A 76 10.01 -7.02 -2.70
C ALA A 76 8.73 -6.86 -3.53
N SER A 77 7.91 -5.85 -3.26
CA SER A 77 6.67 -5.58 -4.01
C SER A 77 6.94 -5.33 -5.49
N VAL A 78 7.93 -4.49 -5.81
CA VAL A 78 8.32 -4.19 -7.20
C VAL A 78 8.86 -5.43 -7.88
N LYS A 79 9.76 -6.18 -7.21
CA LYS A 79 10.34 -7.40 -7.76
C LYS A 79 9.27 -8.45 -8.07
N MET A 80 8.39 -8.75 -7.13
CA MET A 80 7.29 -9.70 -7.33
C MET A 80 6.31 -9.24 -8.41
N GLY A 81 6.09 -7.92 -8.52
CA GLY A 81 5.28 -7.34 -9.60
C GLY A 81 5.90 -7.58 -10.99
N ASP A 82 7.21 -7.44 -11.11
CA ASP A 82 7.93 -7.74 -12.36
C ASP A 82 8.01 -9.24 -12.66
N ASP A 83 8.26 -10.07 -11.65
CA ASP A 83 8.24 -11.53 -11.78
C ASP A 83 6.86 -12.04 -12.25
N SER A 84 5.77 -11.48 -11.70
CA SER A 84 4.41 -11.74 -12.17
C SER A 84 4.21 -11.36 -13.65
N ARG A 85 4.75 -10.22 -14.09
CA ARG A 85 4.68 -9.79 -15.50
C ARG A 85 5.50 -10.70 -16.42
N ILE A 86 6.60 -11.27 -15.93
CA ILE A 86 7.38 -12.27 -16.68
C ILE A 86 6.59 -13.58 -16.77
N ALA A 87 5.99 -14.04 -15.67
CA ALA A 87 5.14 -15.23 -15.64
C ALA A 87 3.94 -15.10 -16.61
N LEU A 88 3.31 -13.91 -16.68
CA LEU A 88 2.25 -13.61 -17.65
C LEU A 88 2.72 -13.74 -19.11
N LYS A 89 3.97 -13.38 -19.42
CA LYS A 89 4.53 -13.55 -20.77
C LYS A 89 4.80 -15.01 -21.13
N ASN A 90 5.02 -15.85 -20.13
CA ASN A 90 5.26 -17.29 -20.27
C ASN A 90 3.96 -18.12 -20.19
N ASP A 91 2.79 -17.47 -20.19
CA ASP A 91 1.47 -18.10 -20.00
C ASP A 91 1.30 -18.87 -18.66
N ASP A 92 2.15 -18.62 -17.67
CA ASP A 92 2.01 -19.19 -16.32
C ASP A 92 1.13 -18.30 -15.44
N TRP A 93 -0.18 -18.50 -15.57
CA TRP A 93 -1.19 -17.75 -14.83
C TRP A 93 -1.22 -18.05 -13.32
N GLN A 94 -0.81 -19.25 -12.89
CA GLN A 94 -0.80 -19.59 -11.48
C GLN A 94 0.36 -18.90 -10.76
N GLN A 95 1.55 -18.93 -11.35
CA GLN A 95 2.69 -18.21 -10.80
C GLN A 95 2.47 -16.69 -10.86
N ALA A 96 1.94 -16.18 -11.98
CA ALA A 96 1.60 -14.77 -12.11
C ALA A 96 0.62 -14.30 -11.02
N TYR A 97 -0.40 -15.11 -10.70
CA TYR A 97 -1.35 -14.80 -9.63
C TYR A 97 -0.66 -14.71 -8.27
N ARG A 98 0.17 -15.71 -7.92
CA ARG A 98 0.88 -15.75 -6.63
C ARG A 98 1.80 -14.55 -6.47
N ASP A 99 2.58 -14.25 -7.51
CA ASP A 99 3.53 -13.14 -7.48
C ASP A 99 2.79 -11.78 -7.43
N ALA A 100 1.66 -11.65 -8.13
CA ALA A 100 0.81 -10.45 -8.05
C ALA A 100 0.16 -10.25 -6.68
N GLU A 101 -0.30 -11.33 -6.05
CA GLU A 101 -0.88 -11.31 -4.71
C GLU A 101 0.15 -10.90 -3.66
N VAL A 102 1.36 -11.47 -3.72
CA VAL A 102 2.47 -11.10 -2.83
C VAL A 102 2.87 -9.64 -3.08
N SER A 103 2.99 -9.22 -4.35
CA SER A 103 3.31 -7.83 -4.71
C SER A 103 2.30 -6.84 -4.10
N ASN A 104 1.00 -7.11 -4.23
CA ASN A 104 -0.04 -6.27 -3.65
C ASN A 104 0.00 -6.26 -2.12
N SER A 105 0.17 -7.44 -1.49
CA SER A 105 0.27 -7.52 -0.02
C SER A 105 1.46 -6.75 0.53
N CYS A 106 2.63 -6.85 -0.11
CA CYS A 106 3.82 -6.08 0.27
C CYS A 106 3.61 -4.58 0.08
N ALA A 107 2.99 -4.15 -1.03
CA ALA A 107 2.68 -2.73 -1.27
C ALA A 107 1.71 -2.17 -0.21
N GLU A 108 0.65 -2.91 0.11
CA GLU A 108 -0.32 -2.51 1.13
C GLU A 108 0.31 -2.47 2.52
N LYS A 109 1.10 -3.50 2.91
CA LYS A 109 1.82 -3.51 4.18
C LYS A 109 2.77 -2.32 4.31
N ALA A 110 3.52 -2.02 3.25
CA ALA A 110 4.41 -0.86 3.24
C ALA A 110 3.62 0.45 3.37
N PHE A 111 2.47 0.59 2.69
CA PHE A 111 1.66 1.81 2.72
C PHE A 111 0.94 2.05 4.06
N PHE A 112 0.47 0.98 4.71
CA PHE A 112 -0.25 1.05 5.98
C PHE A 112 0.64 0.87 7.21
N ASP A 113 1.97 0.96 7.05
CA ASP A 113 2.89 0.82 8.16
C ASP A 113 2.68 1.94 9.21
N PRO A 114 2.66 1.61 10.52
CA PRO A 114 2.45 2.60 11.58
C PRO A 114 3.46 3.74 11.55
N SER A 115 4.69 3.53 11.07
CA SER A 115 5.68 4.60 10.99
C SER A 115 5.32 5.65 9.93
N LEU A 116 4.78 5.25 8.78
CA LEU A 116 4.30 6.19 7.75
C LEU A 116 3.02 6.92 8.21
N LEU A 117 2.13 6.23 8.92
CA LEU A 117 0.94 6.84 9.51
C LEU A 117 1.31 7.77 10.68
N ALA A 118 2.28 7.42 11.52
CA ALA A 118 2.72 8.26 12.63
C ALA A 118 3.31 9.60 12.14
N LEU A 119 3.98 9.62 10.99
CA LEU A 119 4.44 10.86 10.35
C LEU A 119 3.29 11.76 9.84
N LEU A 120 2.12 11.20 9.50
CA LEU A 120 0.90 11.96 9.24
C LEU A 120 0.24 12.48 10.53
N TYR A 121 0.45 11.80 11.66
CA TYR A 121 -0.18 12.09 12.95
C TYR A 121 0.68 12.91 13.93
N PHE A 122 1.92 13.20 13.60
CA PHE A 122 2.76 14.13 14.36
C PHE A 122 3.07 15.37 13.53
N PRO A 123 2.16 16.37 13.50
CA PRO A 123 2.52 17.68 13.01
C PRO A 123 3.57 18.23 13.97
N GLU A 124 4.73 18.61 13.45
CA GLU A 124 5.67 19.42 14.24
C GLU A 124 4.98 20.68 14.82
N ASP A 125 3.87 21.11 14.23
CA ASP A 125 3.02 22.22 14.69
C ASP A 125 2.40 22.02 16.08
N GLN A 126 2.14 20.77 16.52
CA GLN A 126 1.63 20.53 17.88
C GLN A 126 2.72 20.65 18.96
N LYS A 127 4.00 20.47 18.60
CA LYS A 127 5.12 20.74 19.52
C LYS A 127 5.23 22.24 19.79
N TYR A 128 5.06 23.06 18.76
CA TYR A 128 5.14 24.51 18.88
C TYR A 128 3.96 25.08 19.70
N ALA A 129 2.75 24.52 19.56
CA ALA A 129 1.61 24.92 20.38
C ALA A 129 1.79 24.66 21.89
N ILE A 130 2.58 23.63 22.26
CA ILE A 130 2.90 23.31 23.67
C ILE A 130 4.11 24.12 24.15
N TYR A 131 5.15 24.24 23.33
CA TYR A 131 6.42 24.86 23.73
C TYR A 131 6.41 26.39 23.64
N ILE A 132 5.69 26.99 22.69
CA ILE A 132 5.63 28.45 22.57
C ILE A 132 5.05 29.08 23.85
N PRO A 133 3.88 28.69 24.39
CA PRO A 133 3.35 29.30 25.62
C PRO A 133 4.26 29.08 26.85
N LEU A 134 4.98 27.96 26.90
CA LEU A 134 5.83 27.59 28.05
C LEU A 134 7.18 28.32 28.04
N PHE A 135 7.82 28.44 26.87
CA PHE A 135 9.16 28.99 26.74
C PHE A 135 9.19 30.48 26.38
N LEU A 136 8.12 31.03 25.79
CA LEU A 136 8.01 32.46 25.47
C LEU A 136 8.17 33.38 26.71
N PRO A 137 7.56 33.07 27.89
CA PRO A 137 7.68 33.92 29.07
C PRO A 137 9.11 33.98 29.64
N ILE A 138 9.88 32.90 29.49
CA ILE A 138 11.27 32.80 29.98
C ILE A 138 12.26 33.32 28.92
N GLY A 139 11.96 33.12 27.63
CA GLY A 139 12.79 33.55 26.52
C GLY A 139 12.85 35.06 26.34
N ILE A 140 11.73 35.77 26.56
CA ILE A 140 11.67 37.24 26.38
C ILE A 140 12.65 37.98 27.33
N PRO A 141 12.65 37.73 28.66
CA PRO A 141 13.59 38.39 29.59
C PRO A 141 15.05 38.09 29.29
N VAL A 142 15.37 36.84 28.93
CA VAL A 142 16.74 36.41 28.62
C VAL A 142 17.27 37.08 27.35
N LEU A 143 16.43 37.20 26.32
CA LEU A 143 16.81 37.90 25.09
C LEU A 143 17.01 39.40 25.34
N LEU A 144 16.16 40.03 26.16
CA LEU A 144 16.30 41.44 26.53
C LEU A 144 17.57 41.70 27.35
N SER A 145 17.90 40.81 28.29
CA SER A 145 19.12 40.93 29.10
C SER A 145 20.38 40.77 28.24
N LEU A 146 20.42 39.78 27.35
CA LEU A 146 21.50 39.58 26.38
C LEU A 146 21.67 40.79 25.46
N ARG A 147 20.57 41.36 24.95
CA ARG A 147 20.63 42.56 24.10
C ARG A 147 21.20 43.76 24.83
N SER A 148 20.83 43.94 26.09
CA SER A 148 21.34 45.01 26.94
C SER A 148 22.85 44.89 27.15
N VAL A 149 23.32 43.70 27.50
CA VAL A 149 24.76 43.41 27.69
C VAL A 149 25.55 43.60 26.40
N TYR A 150 25.04 43.11 25.26
CA TYR A 150 25.69 43.27 23.97
C TYR A 150 25.84 44.75 23.57
N LYS A 151 24.77 45.54 23.75
CA LYS A 151 24.80 46.98 23.49
C LYS A 151 25.76 47.71 24.42
N HIS A 152 25.91 47.23 25.65
CA HIS A 152 26.86 47.78 26.60
C HIS A 152 28.32 47.47 26.21
N PHE A 153 28.57 46.28 25.68
CA PHE A 153 29.89 45.90 25.16
C PHE A 153 30.29 46.64 23.88
N LEU A 154 29.34 46.92 22.97
CA LEU A 154 29.59 47.66 21.73
C LEU A 154 29.72 49.18 21.90
N LYS A 155 29.24 49.72 23.03
CA LYS A 155 29.35 51.16 23.34
C LYS A 155 30.65 51.50 24.07
N ARG A 156 31.50 50.51 24.27
CA ARG A 156 32.87 50.62 24.76
C ARG A 156 33.84 50.48 23.59
#